data_AF-A0A6M0ADU0-F1
#
_entry.id   AF-A0A6M0ADU0-F1
#
_cell.length_a   1.000
_cell.length_b   1.000
_cell.length_c   1.000
_cell.angle_alpha   90.00
_cell.angle_beta   90.00
_cell.angle_gamma   90.00
#
_symmetry.space_group_name_H-M   'P 1'
#
loop_
_entity.id
_entity.type
_entity.pdbx_description
1 polymer ?
#
loop_
_entity_poly.entity_id
_entity_poly.type
_entity_poly.pdbx_seq_one_letter_code
_entity_poly.pdbx_strand_id
1 'polypeptide(L)'
;MIILEFKAYGKRNQYLAIDEALRTVKFIRNSCIRYWMDNKGVNKFDLNKYSKILAKQFPFANQLNSTARQSSAERAWSSIARFYENCQKKVPGKKGFPKFQKHCRSVEYKQSGWKLSPDKKWIVFSDKKGIGKLKLKGTWDLWRFDKKQIKRVRIVRRADGYYVQFCIQ
;
A
#
# COMPACT_ATOMS: atom_id res chain seq x y z
N MET A 1 -9.94 5.28 -13.61
CA MET A 1 -9.88 5.41 -12.14
C MET A 1 -9.38 6.80 -11.82
N ILE A 2 -10.19 7.60 -11.12
CA ILE A 2 -9.84 8.99 -10.75
C ILE A 2 -9.01 8.93 -9.46
N ILE A 3 -7.95 9.73 -9.39
CA ILE A 3 -7.09 9.84 -8.20
C ILE A 3 -7.23 11.25 -7.65
N LEU A 4 -7.78 11.38 -6.45
CA LEU A 4 -7.77 12.64 -5.69
C LEU A 4 -6.67 12.60 -4.66
N GLU A 5 -5.83 13.63 -4.60
CA GLU A 5 -4.71 13.72 -3.69
C GLU A 5 -4.88 14.89 -2.72
N PHE A 6 -4.63 14.63 -1.44
CA PHE A 6 -4.74 15.61 -0.35
C PHE A 6 -3.47 15.58 0.48
N LYS A 7 -2.96 16.74 0.88
CA LYS A 7 -1.85 16.82 1.83
C LYS A 7 -2.33 16.40 3.21
N ALA A 8 -1.57 15.53 3.86
CA ALA A 8 -1.88 14.95 5.16
C ALA A 8 -1.08 15.64 6.25
N TYR A 9 -1.78 16.27 7.19
CA TYR A 9 -1.16 16.91 8.36
C TYR A 9 -1.41 16.06 9.60
N GLY A 10 -0.34 15.77 10.31
CA GLY A 10 -0.34 15.04 11.57
C GLY A 10 0.80 15.51 12.47
N LYS A 11 0.87 14.92 13.66
CA LYS A 11 1.96 15.11 14.62
C LYS A 11 3.19 14.31 14.20
N ARG A 12 4.36 14.68 14.71
CA ARG A 12 5.64 13.97 14.46
C ARG A 12 5.55 12.47 14.68
N ASN A 13 4.91 12.03 15.77
CA ASN A 13 4.74 10.60 16.08
C ASN A 13 3.92 9.86 15.02
N GLN A 14 2.92 10.52 14.43
CA GLN A 14 2.10 9.93 13.35
C GLN A 14 2.91 9.81 12.06
N TYR A 15 3.79 10.77 11.77
CA TYR A 15 4.71 10.67 10.64
C TYR A 15 5.71 9.54 10.80
N LEU A 16 6.24 9.33 12.01
CA LEU A 16 7.09 8.17 12.32
C LEU A 16 6.34 6.85 12.12
N ALA A 17 5.09 6.77 12.57
CA ALA A 17 4.22 5.61 12.34
C ALA A 17 3.99 5.32 10.85
N ILE A 18 3.80 6.36 10.03
CA ILE A 18 3.69 6.21 8.57
C ILE A 18 5.00 5.65 7.99
N ASP A 19 6.15 6.17 8.43
CA ASP A 19 7.45 5.69 7.98
C ASP A 19 7.71 4.23 8.36
N GLU A 20 7.29 3.81 9.55
CA GLU A 20 7.31 2.40 9.93
C GLU A 20 6.38 1.53 9.09
N ALA A 21 5.18 2.02 8.78
CA ALA A 21 4.26 1.32 7.90
C ALA A 21 4.87 1.15 6.49
N LEU A 22 5.55 2.17 5.96
CA LEU A 22 6.28 2.10 4.69
C LEU A 22 7.42 1.07 4.71
N ARG A 23 8.19 1.01 5.81
CA ARG A 23 9.23 -0.01 6.02
C ARG A 23 8.64 -1.41 6.06
N THR A 24 7.49 -1.58 6.73
CA THR A 24 6.78 -2.86 6.82
C THR A 24 6.25 -3.31 5.46
N VAL A 25 5.68 -2.40 4.66
CA VAL A 25 5.24 -2.67 3.28
C VAL A 25 6.42 -3.11 2.41
N LYS A 26 7.56 -2.40 2.50
CA LYS A 26 8.80 -2.75 1.79
C LYS A 26 9.26 -4.16 2.15
N PHE A 27 9.29 -4.48 3.44
CA PHE A 27 9.65 -5.80 3.95
C PHE A 27 8.75 -6.88 3.34
N ILE A 28 7.42 -6.77 3.49
CA ILE A 28 6.48 -7.77 2.98
C ILE A 28 6.63 -7.97 1.47
N ARG A 29 6.70 -6.88 0.70
CA ARG A 29 6.88 -6.98 -0.76
C ARG A 29 8.17 -7.72 -1.12
N ASN A 30 9.29 -7.37 -0.50
CA ASN A 30 10.58 -7.97 -0.83
C ASN A 30 10.64 -9.43 -0.39
N SER A 31 10.07 -9.78 0.77
CA SER A 31 9.93 -11.16 1.21
C SER A 31 9.06 -11.98 0.27
N CYS A 32 7.96 -11.43 -0.25
CA CYS A 32 7.14 -12.08 -1.29
C CYS A 32 7.93 -12.33 -2.59
N ILE A 33 8.76 -11.38 -3.01
CA ILE A 33 9.64 -11.57 -4.19
C ILE A 33 10.65 -12.69 -3.90
N ARG A 34 11.28 -12.69 -2.73
CA ARG A 34 12.25 -13.73 -2.35
C ARG A 34 11.59 -15.11 -2.32
N TYR A 35 10.42 -15.21 -1.69
CA TYR A 35 9.64 -16.45 -1.68
C TYR A 35 9.33 -16.97 -3.08
N TRP A 36 8.95 -16.09 -4.02
CA TRP A 36 8.76 -16.48 -5.42
C TRP A 36 10.06 -16.92 -6.12
N MET A 37 11.20 -16.32 -5.80
CA MET A 37 12.49 -16.74 -6.36
C MET A 37 12.91 -18.13 -5.86
N ASP A 38 12.62 -18.43 -4.60
CA ASP A 38 13.06 -19.67 -3.95
C ASP A 38 12.11 -20.85 -4.25
N ASN A 39 10.90 -20.61 -4.74
CA ASN A 39 9.87 -21.64 -4.97
C ASN A 39 9.31 -21.61 -6.39
N LYS A 40 9.19 -22.79 -7.03
CA LYS A 40 8.59 -22.92 -8.37
C LYS A 40 7.06 -22.93 -8.29
N GLY A 41 6.39 -22.37 -9.29
CA GLY A 41 4.93 -22.44 -9.43
C GLY A 41 4.12 -21.54 -8.49
N VAL A 42 4.77 -20.62 -7.77
CA VAL A 42 4.09 -19.68 -6.86
C VAL A 42 3.13 -18.78 -7.63
N ASN A 43 1.88 -18.74 -7.18
CA ASN A 43 0.84 -17.88 -7.75
C ASN A 43 0.49 -16.69 -6.83
N LYS A 44 -0.43 -15.83 -7.28
CA LYS A 44 -0.92 -14.66 -6.52
C LYS A 44 -1.50 -15.03 -5.15
N PHE A 45 -2.24 -16.13 -5.06
CA PHE A 45 -2.89 -16.57 -3.83
C PHE A 45 -1.87 -17.06 -2.81
N ASP A 46 -0.80 -17.70 -3.26
CA ASP A 46 0.29 -18.16 -2.40
C ASP A 46 1.02 -16.97 -1.77
N LEU A 47 1.31 -15.91 -2.54
CA LEU A 47 1.90 -14.69 -1.99
C LEU A 47 0.98 -14.00 -0.96
N ASN A 48 -0.33 -14.01 -1.20
CA ASN A 48 -1.30 -13.50 -0.24
C ASN A 48 -1.33 -14.34 1.05
N LYS A 49 -1.28 -15.67 0.95
CA LYS A 49 -1.16 -16.55 2.12
C LYS A 49 0.17 -16.30 2.85
N TYR A 50 1.26 -16.14 2.13
CA TYR A 50 2.57 -15.83 2.68
C TYR A 50 2.60 -14.51 3.46
N SER A 51 1.88 -13.47 3.01
CA SER A 51 1.74 -12.23 3.79
C SER A 51 1.09 -12.42 5.17
N LYS A 52 0.24 -13.44 5.34
CA LYS A 52 -0.33 -13.82 6.64
C LYS A 52 0.69 -14.54 7.49
N ILE A 53 1.50 -15.43 6.90
CA ILE A 53 2.60 -16.14 7.58
C ILE A 53 3.62 -15.13 8.12
N LEU A 54 4.04 -14.17 7.29
CA LEU A 54 4.94 -13.09 7.71
C LEU A 54 4.39 -12.30 8.89
N ALA A 55 3.10 -12.03 8.92
CA ALA A 55 2.49 -11.34 10.06
C ALA A 55 2.43 -12.17 11.34
N LYS A 56 2.38 -13.51 11.24
CA LYS A 56 2.49 -14.38 12.42
C LYS A 56 3.92 -14.43 12.94
N GLN A 57 4.90 -14.44 12.04
CA GLN A 57 6.33 -14.52 12.38
C GLN A 57 6.89 -13.20 12.92
N PHE A 58 6.42 -12.06 12.40
CA PHE A 58 6.98 -10.75 12.70
C PHE A 58 5.95 -9.83 13.36
N PRO A 59 6.10 -9.49 14.65
CA PRO A 59 5.15 -8.63 15.37
C PRO A 59 4.91 -7.29 14.69
N PHE A 60 5.96 -6.65 14.15
CA PHE A 60 5.84 -5.38 13.43
C PHE A 60 5.02 -5.50 12.14
N ALA A 61 5.04 -6.67 11.47
CA ALA A 61 4.22 -6.92 10.29
C ALA A 61 2.76 -7.14 10.67
N ASN A 62 2.49 -7.76 11.82
CA ASN A 62 1.13 -7.93 12.34
C ASN A 62 0.45 -6.60 12.68
N GLN A 63 1.24 -5.59 13.07
CA GLN A 63 0.71 -4.26 13.39
C GLN A 63 0.08 -3.57 12.16
N LEU A 64 0.57 -3.90 10.95
CA LEU A 64 0.02 -3.37 9.71
C LEU A 64 -1.33 -4.02 9.38
N ASN A 65 -2.29 -3.21 8.92
CA ASN A 65 -3.61 -3.67 8.54
C ASN A 65 -3.54 -4.82 7.52
N SER A 66 -4.41 -5.82 7.66
CA SER A 66 -4.44 -7.01 6.81
C SER A 66 -4.61 -6.69 5.32
N THR A 67 -5.41 -5.68 4.97
CA THR A 67 -5.58 -5.26 3.57
C THR A 67 -4.34 -4.58 3.02
N ALA A 68 -3.60 -3.85 3.85
CA ALA A 68 -2.34 -3.24 3.45
C ALA A 68 -1.23 -4.27 3.24
N ARG A 69 -1.20 -5.32 4.07
CA ARG A 69 -0.33 -6.49 3.86
C ARG A 69 -0.67 -7.20 2.55
N GLN A 70 -1.95 -7.44 2.30
CA GLN A 70 -2.41 -8.05 1.05
C GLN A 70 -2.05 -7.19 -0.17
N SER A 71 -2.31 -5.87 -0.12
CA SER A 71 -1.91 -4.94 -1.18
C SER A 71 -0.40 -4.97 -1.43
N SER A 72 0.41 -5.19 -0.39
CA SER A 72 1.88 -5.32 -0.53
C SER A 72 2.28 -6.60 -1.28
N ALA A 73 1.63 -7.72 -0.98
CA ALA A 73 1.81 -8.98 -1.73
C ALA A 73 1.32 -8.86 -3.17
N GLU A 74 0.18 -8.19 -3.40
CA GLU A 74 -0.33 -7.92 -4.75
C GLU A 74 0.65 -7.07 -5.57
N ARG A 75 1.34 -6.09 -4.97
CA ARG A 75 2.39 -5.33 -5.65
C ARG A 75 3.58 -6.19 -6.05
N ALA A 76 3.96 -7.18 -5.23
CA ALA A 76 5.00 -8.14 -5.59
C ALA A 76 4.55 -9.00 -6.78
N TRP A 77 3.31 -9.51 -6.71
CA TRP A 77 2.72 -10.26 -7.82
C TRP A 77 2.65 -9.45 -9.11
N SER A 78 2.22 -8.19 -9.08
CA SER A 78 2.17 -7.33 -10.27
C SER A 78 3.54 -7.18 -10.93
N SER A 79 4.64 -7.13 -10.17
CA SER A 79 5.98 -7.13 -10.78
C SER A 79 6.36 -8.47 -11.42
N ILE A 80 5.94 -9.58 -10.83
CA ILE A 80 6.19 -10.94 -11.34
C ILE A 80 5.35 -11.20 -12.60
N ALA A 81 4.03 -10.95 -12.54
CA ALA A 81 3.12 -11.08 -13.66
C ALA A 81 3.58 -10.25 -14.86
N ARG A 82 3.96 -8.98 -14.63
CA ARG A 82 4.49 -8.13 -15.69
C ARG A 82 5.76 -8.69 -16.34
N PHE A 83 6.63 -9.34 -15.56
CA PHE A 83 7.82 -10.00 -16.11
C PHE A 83 7.42 -11.14 -17.06
N TYR A 84 6.53 -12.04 -16.62
CA TYR A 84 6.06 -13.14 -17.47
C TYR A 84 5.31 -12.66 -18.72
N GLU A 85 4.40 -11.69 -18.57
CA GLU A 85 3.66 -11.10 -19.70
C GLU A 85 4.60 -10.49 -20.74
N ASN A 86 5.64 -9.77 -20.31
CA ASN A 86 6.62 -9.17 -21.22
C ASN A 86 7.49 -10.24 -21.91
N CYS A 87 7.81 -11.33 -21.22
CA CYS A 87 8.52 -12.47 -21.81
C CYS A 87 7.65 -13.15 -22.87
N GLN A 88 6.37 -13.41 -22.57
CA GLN A 88 5.42 -14.04 -23.48
C GLN A 88 5.18 -13.17 -24.74
N LYS A 89 5.02 -11.86 -24.57
CA LYS A 89 4.85 -10.89 -25.65
C LYS A 89 6.14 -10.55 -26.40
N LYS A 90 7.29 -11.15 -26.02
CA LYS A 90 8.62 -10.91 -26.60
C LYS A 90 9.04 -9.43 -26.69
N VAL A 91 8.56 -8.56 -25.79
CA VAL A 91 8.79 -7.11 -25.86
C VAL A 91 10.29 -6.78 -25.64
N PRO A 92 10.96 -6.07 -26.56
CA PRO A 92 12.37 -5.69 -26.39
C PRO A 92 12.56 -4.71 -25.21
N GLY A 93 13.65 -4.85 -24.47
CA GLY A 93 14.04 -3.96 -23.35
C GLY A 93 13.20 -4.02 -22.07
N LYS A 94 11.98 -4.60 -22.10
CA LYS A 94 11.07 -4.65 -20.93
C LYS A 94 11.06 -5.98 -20.17
N LYS A 95 11.91 -6.93 -20.53
CA LYS A 95 12.07 -8.27 -19.89
C LYS A 95 12.93 -8.23 -18.62
N GLY A 96 12.81 -7.16 -17.83
CA GLY A 96 13.58 -7.02 -16.60
C GLY A 96 13.06 -7.94 -15.50
N PHE A 97 13.94 -8.77 -14.93
CA PHE A 97 13.62 -9.62 -13.78
C PHE A 97 13.15 -8.77 -12.58
N PRO A 98 12.16 -9.22 -11.78
CA PRO A 98 11.70 -8.49 -10.60
C PRO A 98 12.84 -8.19 -9.62
N LYS A 99 13.00 -6.92 -9.25
CA LYS A 99 14.04 -6.46 -8.30
C LYS A 99 13.45 -6.12 -6.93
N PHE A 100 14.26 -6.31 -5.90
CA PHE A 100 13.93 -5.85 -4.55
C PHE A 100 13.79 -4.32 -4.50
N GLN A 101 12.78 -3.85 -3.77
CA GLN A 101 12.51 -2.44 -3.59
C GLN A 101 13.49 -1.85 -2.58
N LYS A 102 14.27 -0.85 -3.01
CA LYS A 102 15.14 -0.07 -2.12
C LYS A 102 14.37 1.00 -1.35
N HIS A 103 13.49 1.73 -2.05
CA HIS A 103 12.69 2.83 -1.48
C HIS A 103 11.20 2.55 -1.65
N CYS A 104 10.44 2.60 -0.55
CA CYS A 104 8.98 2.53 -0.57
C CYS A 104 8.39 3.87 -0.18
N ARG A 105 7.51 4.38 -1.03
CA ARG A 105 6.91 5.71 -0.91
C ARG A 105 5.42 5.66 -0.65
N SER A 106 4.78 4.48 -0.68
CA SER A 106 3.35 4.38 -0.49
C SER A 106 2.88 3.17 0.33
N VAL A 107 1.90 3.39 1.18
CA VAL A 107 1.09 2.35 1.84
C VAL A 107 -0.30 2.42 1.21
N GLU A 108 -0.87 1.27 0.85
CA GLU A 108 -2.20 1.21 0.24
C GLU A 108 -3.11 0.40 1.14
N TYR A 109 -4.30 0.92 1.39
CA TYR A 109 -5.40 0.30 2.08
C TYR A 109 -6.54 0.11 1.07
N LYS A 110 -7.24 -1.02 1.14
CA LYS A 110 -8.38 -1.31 0.24
C LYS A 110 -9.64 -0.62 0.78
N GLN A 111 -10.72 -1.36 1.01
CA GLN A 111 -11.97 -0.83 1.57
C GLN A 111 -11.97 -0.76 3.11
N SER A 112 -10.96 -1.33 3.77
CA SER A 112 -10.84 -1.32 5.24
C SER A 112 -9.51 -0.73 5.70
N GLY A 113 -9.41 -0.46 7.01
CA GLY A 113 -8.21 0.13 7.62
C GLY A 113 -8.19 1.66 7.64
N TRP A 114 -9.25 2.31 7.12
CA TRP A 114 -9.42 3.75 7.16
C TRP A 114 -10.90 4.13 7.33
N LYS A 115 -11.16 5.29 7.93
CA LYS A 115 -12.48 5.91 8.03
C LYS A 115 -12.36 7.41 7.78
N LEU A 116 -13.23 7.93 6.92
CA LEU A 116 -13.39 9.38 6.75
C LEU A 116 -14.31 9.91 7.86
N SER A 117 -14.01 11.11 8.34
CA SER A 117 -14.91 11.85 9.23
C SER A 117 -16.14 12.38 8.49
N PRO A 118 -17.25 12.69 9.18
CA PRO A 118 -18.46 13.24 8.54
C PRO A 118 -18.21 14.54 7.78
N ASP A 119 -17.34 15.39 8.31
CA ASP A 119 -16.90 16.64 7.66
C ASP A 119 -15.93 16.41 6.49
N LYS A 120 -15.50 15.17 6.24
CA LYS A 120 -14.57 14.72 5.19
C LYS A 120 -13.21 15.47 5.16
N LYS A 121 -12.91 16.27 6.19
CA LYS A 121 -11.63 16.98 6.38
C LYS A 121 -10.59 16.14 7.12
N TRP A 122 -11.00 15.01 7.71
CA TRP A 122 -10.10 14.13 8.45
C TRP A 122 -10.24 12.70 7.97
N ILE A 123 -9.14 11.96 8.12
CA ILE A 123 -9.09 10.53 7.91
C ILE A 123 -8.47 9.85 9.13
N VAL A 124 -9.05 8.75 9.56
CA VAL A 124 -8.55 7.93 10.67
C VAL A 124 -8.09 6.60 10.10
N PHE A 125 -6.80 6.31 10.25
CA PHE A 125 -6.24 4.99 9.97
C PHE A 125 -6.31 4.14 11.24
N SER A 126 -6.88 2.94 11.12
CA SER A 126 -7.17 2.04 12.24
C SER A 126 -6.15 0.90 12.34
N ASP A 127 -4.92 1.13 11.90
CA ASP A 127 -3.84 0.16 12.06
C ASP A 127 -3.24 0.20 13.47
N LYS A 128 -2.60 -0.90 13.88
CA LYS A 128 -1.92 -0.97 15.18
C LYS A 128 -0.54 -0.28 15.13
N LYS A 129 -0.23 0.41 14.03
CA LYS A 129 0.97 1.23 13.87
C LYS A 129 0.86 2.60 14.54
N GLY A 130 -0.34 3.03 14.90
CA GLY A 130 -0.54 4.30 15.60
C GLY A 130 -0.55 5.51 14.68
N ILE A 131 -0.89 5.35 13.40
CA ILE A 131 -1.06 6.49 12.48
C ILE A 131 -2.23 7.37 12.95
N GLY A 132 -3.37 6.77 13.29
CA GLY A 132 -4.51 7.46 13.87
C GLY A 132 -5.13 8.51 12.92
N LYS A 133 -5.52 9.66 13.49
CA LYS A 133 -6.27 10.72 12.79
C LYS A 133 -5.35 11.74 12.11
N LEU A 134 -5.50 11.93 10.81
CA LEU A 134 -4.78 12.91 10.01
C LEU A 134 -5.75 13.94 9.42
N LYS A 135 -5.32 15.20 9.33
CA LYS A 135 -6.06 16.26 8.65
C LYS A 135 -5.74 16.23 7.16
N LEU A 136 -6.77 16.29 6.33
CA LEU A 136 -6.66 16.40 4.88
C LEU A 136 -6.75 17.88 4.50
N LYS A 137 -5.79 18.35 3.69
CA LYS A 137 -5.81 19.69 3.08
C LYS A 137 -5.59 19.54 1.58
N GLY A 138 -6.51 20.04 0.78
CA GLY A 138 -6.43 19.99 -0.68
C GLY A 138 -7.44 20.95 -1.28
N THR A 139 -7.39 21.07 -2.61
CA THR A 139 -8.31 21.90 -3.39
C THR A 139 -9.61 21.18 -3.76
N TRP A 140 -9.64 19.85 -3.62
CA TRP A 140 -10.76 19.03 -4.05
C TRP A 140 -11.80 18.80 -2.96
N ASP A 141 -13.05 18.78 -3.38
CA ASP A 141 -14.18 18.53 -2.51
C ASP A 141 -14.53 17.04 -2.45
N LEU A 142 -14.03 16.33 -1.44
CA LEU A 142 -14.39 14.93 -1.14
C LEU A 142 -15.91 14.73 -0.89
N TRP A 143 -16.66 15.81 -0.64
CA TRP A 143 -18.09 15.73 -0.38
C TRP A 143 -18.90 15.23 -1.59
N ARG A 144 -18.42 15.52 -2.81
CA ARG A 144 -19.09 15.16 -4.07
C ARG A 144 -19.10 13.66 -4.38
N PHE A 145 -18.27 12.86 -3.71
CA PHE A 145 -18.16 11.43 -3.94
C PHE A 145 -18.78 10.64 -2.80
N ASP A 146 -19.52 9.59 -3.16
CA ASP A 146 -20.00 8.60 -2.20
C ASP A 146 -18.84 7.70 -1.76
N LYS A 147 -18.84 7.30 -0.49
CA LYS A 147 -17.84 6.42 0.10
C LYS A 147 -17.74 5.08 -0.66
N LYS A 148 -18.84 4.60 -1.26
CA LYS A 148 -18.89 3.36 -2.06
C LYS A 148 -18.04 3.42 -3.35
N GLN A 149 -17.80 4.64 -3.86
CA GLN A 149 -16.96 4.87 -5.04
C GLN A 149 -15.46 4.82 -4.71
N ILE A 150 -15.10 5.00 -3.43
CA ILE A 150 -13.70 4.90 -2.99
C ILE A 150 -13.31 3.44 -2.86
N LYS A 151 -12.49 2.94 -3.79
CA LYS A 151 -12.03 1.54 -3.77
C LYS A 151 -10.75 1.34 -2.96
N ARG A 152 -9.86 2.33 -2.96
CA ARG A 152 -8.57 2.27 -2.25
C ARG A 152 -8.17 3.63 -1.73
N VAL A 153 -7.42 3.63 -0.63
CA VAL A 153 -6.80 4.82 -0.06
C VAL A 153 -5.31 4.56 0.11
N ARG A 154 -4.46 5.49 -0.33
CA ARG A 154 -3.02 5.37 -0.21
C ARG A 154 -2.45 6.51 0.61
N ILE A 155 -1.53 6.20 1.50
CA ILE A 155 -0.63 7.20 2.09
C ILE A 155 0.62 7.23 1.22
N VAL A 156 1.04 8.41 0.77
CA VAL A 156 2.20 8.63 -0.09
C VAL A 156 3.17 9.60 0.57
N ARG A 157 4.45 9.23 0.65
CA ARG A 157 5.54 10.09 1.11
C ARG A 157 6.17 10.79 -0.09
N ARG A 158 6.03 12.11 -0.14
CA ARG A 158 6.70 13.00 -1.09
C ARG A 158 7.88 13.72 -0.40
N ALA A 159 8.57 14.59 -1.12
CA ALA A 159 9.71 15.34 -0.58
C ALA A 159 9.26 16.38 0.48
N ASP A 160 8.10 16.98 0.28
CA ASP A 160 7.55 18.09 1.07
C ASP A 160 6.52 17.64 2.14
N GLY A 161 6.35 16.33 2.32
CA GLY A 161 5.49 15.75 3.34
C GLY A 161 4.74 14.50 2.91
N TYR A 162 3.62 14.26 3.59
CA TYR A 162 2.76 13.10 3.38
C TYR A 162 1.45 13.51 2.72
N TYR A 163 0.94 12.60 1.90
CA TYR A 163 -0.28 12.79 1.12
C TYR A 163 -1.18 11.58 1.26
N VAL A 164 -2.49 11.78 1.17
CA VAL A 164 -3.49 10.73 1.07
C VAL A 164 -4.11 10.80 -0.32
N GLN A 165 -4.01 9.71 -1.06
CA GLN A 165 -4.64 9.53 -2.36
C GLN A 165 -5.88 8.66 -2.22
N PHE A 166 -7.00 9.11 -2.78
CA PHE A 166 -8.24 8.37 -2.90
C PHE A 166 -8.37 7.86 -4.33
N CYS A 167 -8.48 6.54 -4.49
CA CYS A 167 -8.73 5.90 -5.77
C CYS A 167 -10.24 5.70 -5.93
N ILE A 168 -10.84 6.48 -6.81
CA ILE A 168 -12.29 6.54 -7.05
C ILE A 168 -12.61 5.83 -8.36
N GLN A 169 -13.59 4.94 -8.31
CA GLN A 169 -14.13 4.19 -9.44
C GLN A 169 -15.64 4.07 -9.33
#